data_AF-A0A1Y2C030-F1
#
_entry.id   AF-A0A1Y2C030-F1
#
_cell.length_a   1.000
_cell.length_b   1.000
_cell.length_c   1.000
_cell.angle_alpha   90.00
_cell.angle_beta   90.00
_cell.angle_gamma   90.00
#
_symmetry.space_group_name_H-M   'P 1'
#
loop_
_entity.id
_entity.type
_entity.pdbx_description
1 polymer ?
#
loop_
_entity_poly.entity_id
_entity_poly.type
_entity_poly.pdbx_seq_one_letter_code
_entity_poly.pdbx_strand_id
1 'polypeptide(L)'
;MKLYENIAFGIPMVIPTPRFLQELYDTGVHKLLNPYILERFPLGTDLPFAHIPEFPEWSAYMDYYAPEFEPYLYYVDSFEDLKTLSSMSPQELDFKNVRVKGPEFYTEYRKEILGGWVGLFEEMGYGYKVIPGGTVNGEGQGKVMMEL
;
A
#
# COMPACT_ATOMS: atom_id res chain seq x y z
N MET A 1 -7.78 -5.96 -3.46
CA MET A 1 -8.30 -4.99 -2.47
C MET A 1 -7.91 -3.58 -2.93
N LYS A 2 -8.66 -2.54 -2.56
CA LYS A 2 -8.48 -1.14 -3.05
C LYS A 2 -7.74 -0.27 -2.02
N LEU A 3 -6.58 -0.71 -1.52
CA LEU A 3 -5.83 -0.07 -0.43
C LEU A 3 -5.62 1.43 -0.68
N TYR A 4 -4.93 1.76 -1.77
CA TYR A 4 -4.58 3.14 -2.16
C TYR A 4 -5.82 4.03 -2.32
N GLU A 5 -6.85 3.55 -2.99
CA GLU A 5 -8.10 4.30 -3.19
C GLU A 5 -8.77 4.58 -1.85
N ASN A 6 -8.84 3.59 -0.96
CA ASN A 6 -9.46 3.76 0.35
C ASN A 6 -8.69 4.76 1.22
N ILE A 7 -7.35 4.73 1.21
CA ILE A 7 -6.53 5.75 1.89
C ILE A 7 -6.78 7.13 1.28
N ALA A 8 -6.83 7.23 -0.06
CA ALA A 8 -7.09 8.48 -0.78
C ALA A 8 -8.45 9.11 -0.42
N PHE A 9 -9.45 8.28 -0.13
CA PHE A 9 -10.79 8.72 0.30
C PHE A 9 -10.96 8.77 1.82
N GLY A 10 -9.90 8.51 2.59
CA GLY A 10 -9.95 8.54 4.05
C GLY A 10 -10.87 7.47 4.65
N ILE A 11 -11.00 6.31 4.01
CA ILE A 11 -11.85 5.22 4.49
C ILE A 11 -11.05 4.41 5.53
N PRO A 12 -11.48 4.35 6.81
CA PRO A 12 -10.88 3.46 7.80
C PRO A 12 -11.01 2.00 7.35
N MET A 13 -9.89 1.29 7.32
CA MET A 13 -9.84 -0.12 6.90
C MET A 13 -9.39 -1.01 8.03
N VAL A 14 -10.17 -2.07 8.26
CA VAL A 14 -9.82 -3.14 9.18
C VAL A 14 -9.16 -4.27 8.39
N ILE A 15 -7.92 -4.58 8.73
CA ILE A 15 -7.06 -5.55 8.04
C ILE A 15 -6.66 -6.63 9.05
N PRO A 16 -6.80 -7.93 8.76
CA PRO A 16 -6.28 -8.95 9.65
C PRO A 16 -4.74 -8.87 9.70
N THR A 17 -4.15 -9.12 10.87
CA THR A 17 -2.72 -9.39 10.96
C THR A 17 -2.36 -10.57 10.06
N PRO A 18 -1.10 -10.72 9.63
CA PRO A 18 -0.71 -11.85 8.79
C PRO A 18 -1.03 -13.20 9.44
N ARG A 19 -0.77 -13.33 10.74
CA ARG A 19 -1.09 -14.54 11.51
C ARG A 19 -2.59 -14.82 11.52
N PHE A 20 -3.41 -13.81 11.81
CA PHE A 20 -4.85 -14.00 11.83
C PHE A 20 -5.41 -14.29 10.44
N LEU A 21 -4.80 -13.76 9.37
CA LEU A 21 -5.16 -14.10 7.99
C LEU A 21 -4.87 -15.57 7.67
N GLN A 22 -3.76 -16.14 8.15
CA GLN A 22 -3.48 -17.57 8.05
C GLN A 22 -4.53 -18.40 8.80
N GLU A 23 -4.89 -18.03 10.03
CA GLU A 23 -5.94 -18.70 10.79
C GLU A 23 -7.31 -18.66 10.07
N LEU A 24 -7.69 -17.50 9.52
CA LEU A 24 -8.90 -17.34 8.73
C LEU A 24 -8.91 -18.22 7.47
N TYR A 25 -7.74 -18.44 6.87
CA TYR A 25 -7.60 -19.36 5.74
C TYR A 25 -7.73 -20.82 6.17
N ASP A 26 -7.04 -21.21 7.25
CA ASP A 26 -7.01 -22.58 7.78
C ASP A 26 -8.40 -23.03 8.28
N THR A 27 -9.21 -22.13 8.81
CA THR A 27 -10.61 -22.38 9.19
C THR A 27 -11.54 -22.55 7.98
N GLY A 28 -11.06 -22.26 6.76
CA GLY A 28 -11.85 -22.31 5.53
C GLY A 28 -12.86 -21.17 5.38
N VAL A 29 -12.88 -20.21 6.30
CA VAL A 29 -13.74 -19.02 6.30
C VAL A 29 -13.30 -18.04 5.22
N HIS A 30 -11.99 -17.88 5.04
CA HIS A 30 -11.41 -17.02 4.01
C HIS A 30 -10.79 -17.86 2.89
N LYS A 31 -11.31 -17.75 1.66
CA LYS A 31 -10.80 -18.51 0.49
C LYS A 31 -10.14 -17.64 -0.58
N LEU A 32 -10.09 -16.32 -0.40
CA LEU A 32 -9.74 -15.37 -1.45
C LEU A 32 -8.23 -15.27 -1.70
N LEU A 33 -7.42 -15.59 -0.69
CA LEU A 33 -5.96 -15.60 -0.73
C LEU A 33 -5.48 -16.82 0.05
N ASN A 34 -4.64 -17.64 -0.57
CA ASN A 34 -3.87 -18.67 0.12
C ASN A 34 -2.50 -18.06 0.49
N PRO A 35 -2.26 -17.72 1.78
CA PRO A 35 -0.98 -17.11 2.19
C PRO A 35 0.21 -18.03 1.96
N TYR A 36 0.03 -19.35 2.00
CA TYR A 36 1.08 -20.34 1.78
C TYR A 36 1.65 -20.34 0.35
N ILE A 37 0.94 -19.76 -0.62
CA ILE A 37 1.51 -19.56 -1.97
C ILE A 37 2.68 -18.58 -1.91
N LEU A 38 2.58 -17.56 -1.07
CA LEU A 38 3.57 -16.49 -0.95
C LEU A 38 4.80 -16.91 -0.13
N GLU A 39 4.70 -17.94 0.72
CA GLU A 39 5.85 -18.52 1.44
C GLU A 39 6.89 -19.17 0.50
N ARG A 40 6.49 -19.50 -0.73
CA ARG A 40 7.41 -20.00 -1.77
C ARG A 40 8.16 -18.87 -2.50
N PHE A 41 7.72 -17.64 -2.23
CA PHE A 41 8.36 -16.35 -2.40
C PHE A 41 9.82 -16.25 -1.93
N PRO A 42 10.88 -16.32 -2.76
CA PRO A 42 12.20 -15.99 -2.25
C PRO A 42 12.24 -14.54 -1.76
N LEU A 43 12.40 -14.34 -0.44
CA LEU A 43 12.76 -13.03 0.09
C LEU A 43 14.19 -12.71 -0.35
N GLY A 44 14.31 -11.90 -1.38
CA GLY A 44 15.57 -11.26 -1.74
C GLY A 44 16.00 -10.31 -0.61
N THR A 45 17.29 -10.28 -0.31
CA THR A 45 17.89 -9.35 0.66
C THR A 45 17.86 -7.89 0.19
N ASP A 46 17.61 -7.67 -1.10
CA ASP A 46 17.59 -6.34 -1.75
C ASP A 46 16.16 -5.90 -2.14
N LEU A 47 15.14 -6.50 -1.54
CA LEU A 47 13.76 -6.13 -1.84
C LEU A 47 13.46 -4.75 -1.22
N PRO A 48 12.84 -3.83 -1.97
CA PRO A 48 12.60 -2.46 -1.50
C PRO A 48 11.53 -2.34 -0.42
N PHE A 49 10.99 -3.47 0.05
CA PHE A 49 9.91 -3.54 1.03
C PHE A 49 10.41 -4.07 2.37
N ALA A 50 10.02 -3.37 3.44
CA ALA A 50 10.46 -3.67 4.79
C ALA A 50 9.67 -4.86 5.37
N HIS A 51 10.35 -5.99 5.55
CA HIS A 51 9.83 -7.07 6.39
C HIS A 51 9.81 -6.64 7.85
N ILE A 52 8.68 -6.86 8.52
CA ILE A 52 8.53 -6.66 9.95
C ILE A 52 8.91 -7.99 10.63
N PRO A 53 9.96 -8.05 11.47
CA PRO A 53 10.47 -9.31 12.03
C PRO A 53 9.41 -10.17 12.75
N GLU A 54 8.42 -9.52 13.36
CA GLU A 54 7.33 -10.18 14.09
C GLU A 54 6.28 -10.81 13.16
N PHE A 55 6.31 -10.49 11.87
CA PHE A 55 5.36 -10.98 10.88
C PHE A 55 5.96 -12.14 10.06
N PRO A 56 5.12 -13.09 9.60
CA PRO A 56 5.52 -14.08 8.60
C PRO A 56 6.16 -13.42 7.38
N GLU A 57 7.24 -14.02 6.88
CA GLU A 57 8.02 -13.52 5.74
C GLU A 57 7.17 -13.12 4.52
N TRP A 58 6.14 -13.91 4.22
CA TRP A 58 5.26 -13.66 3.09
C TRP A 58 4.51 -12.33 3.19
N SER A 59 4.34 -11.78 4.39
CA SER A 59 3.64 -10.51 4.61
C SER A 59 4.34 -9.35 3.89
N ALA A 60 5.65 -9.48 3.64
CA ALA A 60 6.44 -8.47 2.94
C ALA A 60 5.97 -8.24 1.49
N TYR A 61 5.23 -9.19 0.89
CA TYR A 61 4.66 -9.04 -0.46
C TYR A 61 3.31 -8.31 -0.48
N MET A 62 2.86 -7.77 0.64
CA MET A 62 1.56 -7.14 0.79
C MET A 62 1.70 -5.73 1.33
N ASP A 63 1.30 -4.75 0.51
CA ASP A 63 1.40 -3.33 0.85
C ASP A 63 0.70 -2.98 2.17
N TYR A 64 -0.40 -3.64 2.51
CA TYR A 64 -1.10 -3.38 3.77
C TYR A 64 -0.36 -3.87 5.02
N TYR A 65 0.84 -4.43 4.89
CA TYR A 65 1.75 -4.69 6.01
C TYR A 65 3.03 -3.85 5.95
N ALA A 66 3.18 -2.99 4.94
CA ALA A 66 4.35 -2.13 4.86
C ALA A 66 4.25 -1.01 5.93
N PRO A 67 5.36 -0.70 6.65
CA PRO A 67 5.35 0.22 7.78
C PRO A 67 4.78 1.61 7.49
N GLU A 68 4.96 2.12 6.27
CA GLU A 68 4.47 3.42 5.84
C GLU A 68 2.94 3.52 5.83
N PHE A 69 2.22 2.40 5.70
CA PHE A 69 0.75 2.37 5.71
C PHE A 69 0.15 2.09 7.09
N GLU A 70 0.96 1.64 8.07
CA GLU A 70 0.53 1.37 9.45
C GLU A 70 -0.34 2.49 10.04
N PRO A 71 0.00 3.80 9.89
CA PRO A 71 -0.79 4.87 10.49
C PRO A 71 -2.21 5.01 9.92
N TYR A 72 -2.52 4.35 8.81
CA TYR A 72 -3.80 4.45 8.09
C TYR A 72 -4.61 3.15 8.12
N LEU A 73 -4.11 2.11 8.78
CA LEU A 73 -4.71 0.78 8.83
C LEU A 73 -5.01 0.36 10.27
N TYR A 74 -6.09 -0.41 10.44
CA TYR A 74 -6.49 -0.97 11.73
C TYR A 74 -6.29 -2.47 11.69
N TYR A 75 -5.30 -2.97 12.44
CA TYR A 75 -5.06 -4.41 12.48
C TYR A 75 -5.97 -5.11 13.48
N VAL A 76 -6.52 -6.26 13.07
CA VAL A 76 -7.23 -7.19 13.94
C VAL A 76 -6.51 -8.52 13.98
N ASP A 77 -6.37 -9.09 15.17
CA ASP A 77 -5.57 -10.30 15.37
C ASP A 77 -6.42 -11.48 15.87
N SER A 78 -7.73 -11.27 16.06
CA SER A 78 -8.67 -12.30 16.48
C SER A 78 -10.11 -11.98 16.07
N PHE A 79 -10.99 -12.99 16.12
CA PHE A 79 -12.43 -12.78 15.93
C PHE A 79 -13.06 -11.90 17.01
N GLU A 80 -12.56 -11.96 18.24
CA GLU A 80 -13.07 -11.12 19.32
C GLU A 80 -12.70 -9.65 19.10
N ASP A 81 -11.47 -9.36 18.64
CA ASP A 81 -11.09 -7.99 18.26
C ASP A 81 -11.97 -7.47 17.11
N LEU A 82 -12.20 -8.30 16.10
CA LEU A 82 -13.08 -7.96 14.99
C LEU A 82 -14.50 -7.66 15.47
N LYS A 83 -15.03 -8.47 16.40
CA LYS A 83 -16.34 -8.24 17.00
C LYS A 83 -16.37 -6.95 17.80
N THR A 84 -15.35 -6.67 18.59
CA THR A 84 -15.21 -5.41 19.33
C THR A 84 -15.20 -4.21 18.38
N LEU A 85 -14.37 -4.22 17.33
CA LEU A 85 -14.36 -3.15 16.33
C LEU A 85 -15.69 -3.00 15.60
N SER A 86 -16.38 -4.11 15.29
CA SER A 86 -17.68 -4.08 14.61
C SER A 86 -18.79 -3.43 15.44
N SER A 87 -18.62 -3.37 16.75
CA SER A 87 -19.56 -2.75 17.68
C SER A 87 -19.33 -1.26 17.90
N MET A 88 -18.19 -0.71 17.43
CA MET A 88 -17.85 0.70 17.56
C MET A 88 -18.65 1.58 16.61
N SER A 89 -18.94 2.80 17.04
CA SER A 89 -19.42 3.84 16.12
C SER A 89 -18.33 4.23 15.11
N PRO A 90 -18.69 4.81 13.96
CA PRO A 90 -17.72 5.27 12.97
C PRO A 90 -16.69 6.26 13.51
N GLN A 91 -17.04 7.05 14.53
CA GLN A 91 -16.15 8.01 15.18
C GLN A 91 -15.16 7.34 16.12
N GLU A 92 -15.60 6.33 16.87
CA GLU A 92 -14.74 5.55 17.77
C GLU A 92 -13.74 4.68 17.01
N LEU A 93 -14.17 4.06 15.91
CA LEU A 93 -13.28 3.26 15.07
C LEU A 93 -12.15 4.12 14.47
N ASP A 94 -12.42 5.37 14.14
CA ASP A 94 -11.49 6.26 13.44
C ASP A 94 -10.50 6.99 14.37
N PHE A 95 -9.99 6.30 15.39
CA PHE A 95 -9.08 6.91 16.38
C PHE A 95 -7.72 7.34 15.80
N LYS A 96 -7.29 6.79 14.67
CA LYS A 96 -6.09 7.23 13.93
C LYS A 96 -6.36 8.46 13.06
N ASN A 97 -7.62 8.92 12.98
CA ASN A 97 -8.07 10.05 12.16
C ASN A 97 -7.75 9.87 10.66
N VAL A 98 -8.00 8.66 10.15
CA VAL A 98 -7.70 8.25 8.76
C VAL A 98 -8.53 9.07 7.78
N ARG A 99 -9.75 9.48 8.15
CA ARG A 99 -10.59 10.34 7.31
C ARG A 99 -9.92 11.66 6.92
N VAL A 100 -9.06 12.20 7.78
CA VAL A 100 -8.33 13.44 7.53
C VAL A 100 -6.93 13.15 7.02
N LYS A 101 -6.17 12.29 7.73
CA LYS A 101 -4.76 12.07 7.45
C LYS A 101 -4.49 11.21 6.21
N GLY A 102 -5.41 10.31 5.87
CA GLY A 102 -5.26 9.40 4.72
C GLY A 102 -5.17 10.16 3.38
N PRO A 103 -6.12 11.05 3.06
CA PRO A 103 -6.06 11.87 1.85
C PRO A 103 -4.82 12.78 1.77
N GLU A 104 -4.39 13.34 2.91
CA GLU A 104 -3.17 14.16 3.00
C GLU A 104 -1.93 13.34 2.64
N PHE A 105 -1.75 12.19 3.30
CA PHE A 105 -0.66 11.26 3.02
C PHE A 105 -0.66 10.81 1.56
N TYR A 106 -1.80 10.35 1.05
CA TYR A 106 -1.88 9.82 -0.32
C TYR A 106 -1.57 10.88 -1.37
N THR A 107 -1.90 12.15 -1.10
CA THR A 107 -1.57 13.26 -1.99
C THR A 107 -0.05 13.43 -2.12
N GLU A 108 0.69 13.37 -1.01
CA GLU A 108 2.15 13.46 -1.04
C GLU A 108 2.79 12.19 -1.60
N TYR A 109 2.33 11.02 -1.17
CA TYR A 109 2.79 9.72 -1.67
C TYR A 109 2.64 9.61 -3.20
N ARG A 110 1.52 10.09 -3.75
CA ARG A 110 1.30 10.13 -5.20
C ARG A 110 2.28 11.08 -5.91
N LYS A 111 2.61 12.23 -5.32
CA LYS A 111 3.60 13.16 -5.92
C LYS A 111 4.98 12.52 -5.98
N GLU A 112 5.37 11.80 -4.94
CA GLU A 112 6.64 11.07 -4.88
C GLU A 112 6.72 10.02 -6.00
N ILE A 113 5.69 9.17 -6.13
CA ILE A 113 5.62 8.16 -7.19
C ILE A 113 5.72 8.82 -8.58
N LEU A 114 4.92 9.86 -8.84
CA LEU A 114 4.95 10.55 -10.12
C LEU A 114 6.30 11.23 -10.38
N GLY A 115 6.93 11.79 -9.35
CA GLY A 115 8.27 12.37 -9.43
C GLY A 115 9.33 11.32 -9.79
N GLY A 116 9.27 10.14 -9.18
CA GLY A 116 10.15 9.02 -9.53
C GLY A 116 10.01 8.59 -10.99
N TRP A 117 8.78 8.49 -11.50
CA TRP A 117 8.54 8.22 -12.92
C TRP A 117 9.09 9.31 -13.83
N VAL A 118 8.88 10.59 -13.49
CA VAL A 118 9.44 11.70 -14.28
C VAL A 118 10.96 11.63 -14.32
N GLY A 119 11.62 11.40 -13.18
CA GLY A 119 13.08 11.24 -13.13
C GLY A 119 13.58 10.10 -14.01
N LEU A 120 12.92 8.93 -13.98
CA LEU A 120 13.25 7.81 -14.85
C LEU A 120 13.12 8.17 -16.34
N PHE A 121 12.07 8.89 -16.72
CA PHE A 121 11.89 9.31 -18.11
C PHE A 121 12.91 10.37 -18.55
N GLU A 122 13.31 11.27 -17.65
CA GLU A 122 14.38 12.23 -17.89
C GLU A 122 15.73 11.53 -18.12
N GLU A 123 16.06 10.51 -17.32
CA GLU A 123 17.24 9.66 -17.52
C GLU A 123 17.22 8.95 -18.89
N MET A 124 16.03 8.61 -19.38
CA MET A 124 15.82 8.05 -20.73
C MET A 124 15.83 9.10 -21.86
N GLY A 125 16.01 10.39 -21.55
CA GLY A 125 16.09 11.48 -22.53
C GLY A 125 14.74 12.09 -22.92
N TYR A 126 13.68 11.86 -22.14
CA TYR A 126 12.36 12.45 -22.37
C TYR A 126 12.04 13.58 -21.39
N GLY A 127 11.45 14.68 -21.88
CA GLY A 127 11.02 15.81 -21.05
C GLY A 127 9.58 15.68 -20.58
N TYR A 128 9.38 15.49 -19.27
CA TYR A 128 8.05 15.44 -18.64
C TYR A 128 7.96 16.39 -17.45
N LYS A 129 6.76 16.92 -17.19
CA LYS A 129 6.49 17.75 -16.00
C LYS A 129 5.26 17.23 -15.27
N VAL A 130 5.34 17.18 -13.94
CA VAL A 130 4.17 16.94 -13.07
C VAL A 130 3.37 18.23 -12.95
N ILE A 131 2.09 18.19 -13.33
CA ILE A 131 1.17 19.33 -13.25
C ILE A 131 0.34 19.23 -11.96
N PRO A 132 -0.08 20.37 -11.36
CA PRO A 132 -1.05 20.38 -10.25
C PRO A 132 -2.26 19.48 -10.52
N GLY A 133 -2.48 18.49 -9.64
CA GLY A 133 -3.53 17.46 -9.79
C GLY A 133 -2.99 16.04 -10.06
N GLY A 134 -1.67 15.89 -10.27
CA GLY A 134 -1.01 14.60 -10.45
C GLY A 134 -1.14 14.03 -11.86
N THR A 135 -1.33 14.89 -12.85
CA THR A 135 -1.30 14.53 -14.28
C THR A 135 0.09 14.83 -14.83
N VAL A 136 0.63 13.92 -15.66
CA VAL A 136 1.92 14.10 -16.34
C VAL A 136 1.63 14.56 -17.77
N ASN A 137 2.16 15.72 -18.18
CA ASN A 137 2.15 16.15 -19.57
C ASN A 137 3.55 15.96 -20.17
N GLY A 138 3.63 15.32 -21.33
CA GLY A 138 4.85 15.27 -22.13
C GLY A 138 5.01 16.53 -22.97
N GLU A 139 6.14 17.22 -22.83
CA GLU A 139 6.57 18.19 -23.84
C GLU A 139 7.28 17.39 -24.92
N GLY A 140 6.56 17.02 -25.98
CA GLY A 140 7.11 16.23 -27.07
C GLY A 140 8.20 16.99 -27.83
N GLN A 141 9.47 16.76 -27.49
CA GLN A 141 10.63 16.92 -28.38
C GLN A 141 11.76 15.95 -27.99
N GLY A 142 11.62 14.68 -28.38
CA GLY A 142 12.75 13.76 -28.46
C GLY A 142 13.44 13.92 -29.82
N LYS A 143 14.43 14.81 -29.93
CA LYS A 143 15.45 14.72 -30.99
C LYS A 143 16.44 13.63 -30.56
N VAL A 144 16.20 12.40 -30.99
CA VAL A 144 17.20 11.33 -30.90
C VAL A 144 18.27 11.63 -31.94
N MET A 145 19.36 12.27 -31.52
CA MET A 145 20.62 12.26 -32.27
C MET A 145 21.41 11.04 -31.79
N MET A 146 21.24 9.91 -32.46
CA MET A 146 22.25 8.84 -32.45
C MET A 146 23.21 9.15 -33.59
N GLU A 147 24.41 9.66 -33.27
CA GLU A 147 25.56 9.52 -34.16
C GLU A 147 26.17 8.13 -33.90
N LEU A 148 26.31 7.34 -34.98
CA LEU A 148 27.01 6.07 -35.03
C LEU A 148 28.53 6.27 -35.01
#